data_AF-A0A257TYA1-F1
#
_entry.id   AF-A0A257TYA1-F1
#
_cell.length_a   1.000
_cell.length_b   1.000
_cell.length_c   1.000
_cell.angle_alpha   90.00
_cell.angle_beta   90.00
_cell.angle_gamma   90.00
#
_symmetry.space_group_name_H-M   'P 1'
#
loop_
_entity.id
_entity.type
_entity.pdbx_description
1 polymer ?
#
loop_
_entity_poly.entity_id
_entity_poly.type
_entity_poly.pdbx_seq_one_letter_code
_entity_poly.pdbx_strand_id
1 'polypeptide(L)'
;MDDISRSWAGGRPGPRGRARQRPAAVWHHTTICAVRRDGVTAMASDGQVTLGNTVLKHGATKLRRLGGGRVVAGFAGSVADALALFTRFEAKIEEFAGNLERAAVELARDWRTDRALRHLEAMMIVADREHLLLLSGSGEVVIPDDGVMAIGSGGPAALAAARALVAHS
;
A
#
# COMPACT_ATOMS: atom_id res chain seq x y z
N MET A 1 -19.60 -53.15 47.17
CA MET A 1 -20.88 -52.50 46.87
C MET A 1 -21.02 -51.38 47.88
N ASP A 2 -20.98 -50.16 47.34
CA ASP A 2 -21.45 -48.87 47.89
C ASP A 2 -20.67 -48.32 49.09
N ASP A 3 -20.22 -47.07 49.16
CA ASP A 3 -20.53 -45.85 48.40
C ASP A 3 -19.34 -44.88 48.55
N ILE A 4 -18.94 -44.26 47.43
CA ILE A 4 -17.83 -43.32 47.31
C ILE A 4 -18.44 -41.91 47.21
N SER A 5 -17.82 -40.95 47.89
CA SER A 5 -17.88 -39.49 47.65
C SER A 5 -18.68 -38.63 48.63
N ARG A 6 -17.99 -38.18 49.67
CA ARG A 6 -18.19 -36.84 50.25
C ARG A 6 -17.05 -35.92 49.84
N SER A 7 -17.45 -34.76 49.32
CA SER A 7 -16.79 -33.45 49.37
C SER A 7 -15.38 -33.30 48.80
N TRP A 8 -15.30 -32.78 47.57
CA TRP A 8 -14.32 -31.74 47.25
C TRP A 8 -15.06 -30.50 46.77
N ALA A 9 -14.87 -29.43 47.54
CA ALA A 9 -15.49 -28.14 47.37
C ALA A 9 -15.04 -27.44 46.09
N GLY A 10 -15.87 -26.49 45.64
CA GLY A 10 -15.70 -25.74 44.41
C GLY A 10 -14.34 -25.04 44.30
N GLY A 11 -13.52 -25.51 43.37
CA GLY A 11 -12.46 -24.71 42.79
C GLY A 11 -13.06 -23.76 41.76
N ARG A 12 -13.08 -22.45 42.06
CA ARG A 12 -13.34 -21.43 41.02
C ARG A 12 -12.33 -21.63 39.89
N PRO A 13 -12.73 -21.69 38.61
CA PRO A 13 -11.76 -21.71 37.53
C PRO A 13 -10.92 -20.44 37.62
N GLY A 14 -9.61 -20.58 37.81
CA GLY A 14 -8.68 -19.46 37.80
C GLY A 14 -8.79 -18.67 36.49
N PRO A 15 -8.43 -17.38 36.47
CA PRO A 15 -8.52 -16.57 35.27
C PRO A 15 -7.73 -17.26 34.16
N ARG A 16 -8.41 -17.67 33.09
CA ARG A 16 -7.78 -18.22 31.89
C ARG A 16 -6.78 -17.16 31.42
N GLY A 17 -5.49 -17.42 31.62
CA GLY A 17 -4.43 -16.56 31.12
C GLY A 17 -4.69 -16.36 29.63
N ARG A 18 -4.94 -15.11 29.21
CA ARG A 18 -5.02 -14.78 27.79
C ARG A 18 -3.71 -15.28 27.17
N ALA A 19 -3.79 -16.32 26.34
CA ALA A 19 -2.66 -16.72 25.52
C ALA A 19 -2.15 -15.47 24.84
N ARG A 20 -0.90 -15.07 25.12
CA ARG A 20 -0.24 -13.97 24.40
C ARG A 20 -0.27 -14.37 22.94
N GLN A 21 -1.18 -13.78 22.17
CA GLN A 21 -1.22 -13.96 20.73
C GLN A 21 0.15 -13.51 20.23
N ARG A 22 0.94 -14.44 19.68
CA ARG A 22 2.18 -14.07 18.99
C ARG A 22 1.77 -13.06 17.91
N PRO A 23 2.39 -11.88 17.84
CA PRO A 23 2.04 -10.92 16.80
C PRO A 23 2.14 -11.63 15.45
N ALA A 24 1.10 -11.50 14.63
CA ALA A 24 1.12 -12.01 13.28
C ALA A 24 2.36 -11.46 12.57
N ALA A 25 3.02 -12.29 11.76
CA ALA A 25 4.23 -11.87 11.06
C ALA A 25 3.92 -10.65 10.17
N VAL A 26 4.67 -9.56 10.37
CA VAL A 26 4.48 -8.30 9.67
C VAL A 26 5.08 -8.41 8.26
N TRP A 27 4.33 -7.96 7.26
CA TRP A 27 4.83 -7.86 5.89
C TRP A 27 5.49 -6.50 5.68
N HIS A 28 6.75 -6.48 5.26
CA HIS A 28 7.39 -5.28 4.73
C HIS A 28 7.41 -5.37 3.21
N HIS A 29 6.71 -4.43 2.59
CA HIS A 29 6.63 -4.32 1.14
C HIS A 29 7.71 -3.38 0.60
N THR A 30 7.90 -3.45 -0.72
CA THR A 30 8.83 -2.63 -1.50
C THR A 30 8.60 -1.14 -1.27
N THR A 31 9.67 -0.38 -1.39
CA THR A 31 9.72 1.07 -1.49
C THR A 31 9.50 1.48 -2.95
N ILE A 32 8.63 2.47 -3.14
CA ILE A 32 8.43 3.14 -4.43
C ILE A 32 8.78 4.61 -4.26
N CYS A 33 9.50 5.16 -5.21
CA CYS A 33 9.84 6.58 -5.29
C CYS A 33 9.46 7.11 -6.67
N ALA A 34 8.82 8.27 -6.71
CA ALA A 34 8.43 8.96 -7.92
C ALA A 34 8.92 10.41 -7.86
N VAL A 35 9.47 10.89 -8.97
CA VAL A 35 9.97 12.25 -9.14
C VAL A 35 9.43 12.79 -10.45
N ARG A 36 8.82 13.98 -10.39
CA ARG A 36 8.48 14.80 -11.54
C ARG A 36 9.34 16.06 -11.52
N ARG A 37 10.20 16.21 -12.50
CA ARG A 37 11.11 17.35 -12.65
C ARG A 37 11.26 17.72 -14.12
N ASP A 38 11.20 19.00 -14.45
CA ASP A 38 11.46 19.54 -15.79
C ASP A 38 10.64 18.86 -16.91
N GLY A 39 9.36 18.61 -16.65
CA GLY A 39 8.44 17.94 -17.60
C GLY A 39 8.69 16.44 -17.78
N VAL A 40 9.56 15.84 -16.97
CA VAL A 40 9.87 14.41 -16.97
C VAL A 40 9.41 13.77 -15.67
N THR A 41 8.71 12.65 -15.80
CA THR A 41 8.29 11.82 -14.67
C THR A 41 9.04 10.50 -14.69
N ALA A 42 9.69 10.19 -13.57
CA ALA A 42 10.32 8.91 -13.32
C ALA A 42 9.72 8.26 -12.06
N MET A 43 9.51 6.95 -12.12
CA MET A 43 9.05 6.16 -10.98
C MET A 43 9.87 4.87 -10.91
N ALA A 44 10.37 4.55 -9.72
CA ALA A 44 11.19 3.38 -9.45
C ALA A 44 10.64 2.65 -8.23
N SER A 45 10.84 1.33 -8.19
CA SER A 45 10.62 0.52 -6.99
C SER A 45 11.82 -0.37 -6.77
N ASP A 46 12.13 -0.67 -5.51
CA ASP A 46 12.94 -1.86 -5.24
C ASP A 46 12.07 -3.12 -5.39
N GLY A 47 12.68 -4.29 -5.19
CA GLY A 47 12.00 -5.58 -5.35
C GLY A 47 11.99 -6.46 -4.10
N GLN A 48 12.43 -5.94 -2.94
CA GLN A 48 12.51 -6.70 -1.71
C GLN A 48 11.11 -6.94 -1.11
N VAL A 49 10.81 -8.20 -0.79
CA VAL A 49 9.64 -8.60 -0.01
C VAL A 49 10.13 -9.31 1.24
N THR A 50 9.74 -8.82 2.42
CA THR A 50 10.21 -9.34 3.71
C THR A 50 9.01 -9.74 4.57
N LEU A 51 9.08 -10.90 5.22
CA LEU A 51 8.11 -11.38 6.20
C LEU A 51 8.78 -11.49 7.57
N GLY A 52 8.38 -10.65 8.52
CA GLY A 52 9.11 -10.47 9.76
C GLY A 52 10.54 -10.03 9.48
N ASN A 53 11.52 -10.86 9.84
CA ASN A 53 12.95 -10.60 9.64
C ASN A 53 13.55 -11.36 8.44
N THR A 54 12.71 -12.04 7.65
CA THR A 54 13.16 -12.93 6.57
C THR A 54 12.85 -12.33 5.21
N VAL A 55 13.88 -12.12 4.38
CA VAL A 55 13.71 -11.73 2.98
C VAL A 55 13.22 -12.93 2.17
N LEU A 56 12.08 -12.78 1.49
CA LEU A 56 11.45 -13.84 0.70
C LEU A 56 11.74 -13.72 -0.80
N LYS A 57 11.91 -12.49 -1.32
CA LYS A 57 12.13 -12.22 -2.74
C LYS A 57 12.83 -10.87 -2.93
N HIS A 58 13.66 -10.77 -3.97
CA HIS A 58 14.37 -9.53 -4.34
C HIS A 58 13.87 -8.88 -5.65
N GLY A 59 13.04 -9.56 -6.46
CA GLY A 59 12.63 -9.13 -7.80
C GLY A 59 11.13 -8.92 -7.96
N ALA A 60 10.45 -8.32 -6.98
CA ALA A 60 9.04 -7.95 -7.15
C ALA A 60 8.92 -6.62 -7.93
N THR A 61 8.24 -6.63 -9.08
CA THR A 61 7.91 -5.38 -9.79
C THR A 61 6.55 -4.88 -9.32
N LYS A 62 6.52 -3.77 -8.58
CA LYS A 62 5.29 -3.15 -8.07
C LYS A 62 4.84 -1.93 -8.87
N LEU A 63 5.50 -1.72 -10.00
CA LEU A 63 5.16 -0.72 -10.99
C LEU A 63 4.38 -1.38 -12.13
N ARG A 64 3.35 -0.70 -12.61
CA ARG A 64 2.59 -1.09 -13.79
C ARG A 64 2.35 0.13 -14.67
N ARG A 65 2.44 -0.08 -15.97
CA ARG A 65 2.03 0.91 -16.98
C ARG A 65 0.56 0.71 -17.29
N LEU A 66 -0.19 1.81 -17.32
CA LEU A 66 -1.64 1.88 -17.49
C LEU A 66 -2.00 2.89 -18.59
N GLY A 67 -3.24 2.87 -19.08
CA GLY A 67 -3.77 3.85 -20.03
C GLY A 67 -3.04 3.86 -21.37
N GLY A 68 -2.67 2.67 -21.87
CA GLY A 68 -1.84 2.52 -23.06
C GLY A 68 -0.37 2.93 -22.85
N GLY A 69 0.12 2.92 -21.61
CA GLY A 69 1.51 3.22 -21.28
C GLY A 69 1.79 4.69 -20.90
N ARG A 70 0.75 5.54 -20.93
CA ARG A 70 0.83 6.96 -20.60
C ARG A 70 0.91 7.23 -19.10
N VAL A 71 0.37 6.32 -18.29
CA VAL A 71 0.38 6.42 -16.83
C VAL A 71 1.29 5.34 -16.27
N VAL A 72 2.11 5.68 -15.27
CA VAL A 72 2.83 4.73 -14.42
C VAL A 72 2.19 4.73 -13.03
N ALA A 73 1.89 3.54 -12.52
CA ALA A 73 1.30 3.34 -11.21
C ALA A 73 2.19 2.43 -10.37
N GLY A 74 2.45 2.82 -9.13
CA GLY A 74 3.20 2.07 -8.15
C GLY A 74 2.34 1.79 -6.92
N PHE A 75 2.38 0.56 -6.41
CA PHE A 75 1.58 0.15 -5.25
C PHE A 75 2.41 -0.48 -4.13
N ALA A 76 2.28 0.06 -2.91
CA ALA A 76 2.90 -0.49 -1.71
C ALA A 76 1.88 -1.33 -0.92
N GLY A 77 1.89 -2.65 -1.15
CA GLY A 77 0.98 -3.59 -0.50
C GLY A 77 1.07 -5.01 -1.08
N SER A 78 0.05 -5.83 -0.84
CA SER A 78 -0.02 -7.20 -1.36
C SER A 78 -0.13 -7.22 -2.91
N VAL A 79 0.15 -8.37 -3.54
CA VAL A 79 0.01 -8.49 -5.00
C VAL A 79 -1.45 -8.54 -5.42
N ALA A 80 -2.32 -9.18 -4.62
CA ALA A 80 -3.74 -9.30 -4.91
C ALA A 80 -4.42 -7.92 -4.93
N ASP A 81 -4.11 -7.08 -3.94
CA ASP A 81 -4.67 -5.73 -3.83
C ASP A 81 -4.20 -4.84 -4.98
N ALA A 82 -2.92 -4.94 -5.33
CA ALA A 82 -2.35 -4.21 -6.46
C ALA A 82 -3.10 -4.55 -7.77
N LEU A 83 -3.34 -5.84 -8.04
CA LEU A 83 -4.07 -6.29 -9.22
C LEU A 83 -5.51 -5.76 -9.22
N ALA A 84 -6.19 -5.82 -8.08
CA ALA A 84 -7.56 -5.35 -7.93
C ALA A 84 -7.70 -3.85 -8.17
N LEU A 85 -6.76 -3.04 -7.67
CA LEU A 85 -6.77 -1.59 -7.82
C LEU A 85 -6.28 -1.15 -9.21
N PHE A 86 -5.24 -1.77 -9.76
CA PHE A 86 -4.79 -1.44 -11.12
C PHE A 86 -5.85 -1.72 -12.17
N THR A 87 -6.58 -2.84 -12.08
CA THR A 87 -7.67 -3.15 -13.02
C THR A 87 -8.80 -2.11 -12.93
N ARG A 88 -9.20 -1.70 -11.72
CA ARG A 88 -10.20 -0.64 -11.53
C ARG A 88 -9.69 0.70 -12.04
N PHE A 89 -8.43 1.01 -11.79
CA PHE A 89 -7.86 2.28 -12.21
C PHE A 89 -7.72 2.38 -13.73
N GLU A 90 -7.33 1.30 -14.42
CA GLU A 90 -7.32 1.24 -15.88
C GLU A 90 -8.70 1.59 -16.45
N ALA A 91 -9.76 1.00 -15.89
CA ALA A 91 -11.14 1.29 -16.29
C ALA A 91 -11.51 2.77 -16.05
N LYS A 92 -11.07 3.38 -14.94
CA LYS A 92 -11.29 4.80 -14.66
C LYS A 92 -10.52 5.72 -15.61
N ILE A 93 -9.28 5.38 -15.95
CA ILE A 93 -8.50 6.10 -16.94
C ILE A 93 -9.20 6.06 -18.30
N GLU A 94 -9.75 4.92 -18.70
CA GLU A 94 -10.53 4.80 -19.94
C GLU A 94 -11.84 5.59 -19.90
N GLU A 95 -12.62 5.44 -18.82
CA GLU A 95 -13.89 6.14 -18.57
C GLU A 95 -13.73 7.67 -18.69
N PHE A 96 -12.62 8.22 -18.19
CA PHE A 96 -12.34 9.65 -18.21
C PHE A 96 -11.36 10.07 -19.32
N ALA A 97 -11.26 9.28 -20.39
CA ALA A 97 -10.49 9.60 -21.60
C ALA A 97 -9.02 9.96 -21.33
N GLY A 98 -8.41 9.37 -20.31
CA GLY A 98 -7.03 9.62 -19.90
C GLY A 98 -6.83 10.79 -18.94
N ASN A 99 -7.88 11.44 -18.44
CA ASN A 99 -7.75 12.47 -17.41
C ASN A 99 -7.35 11.83 -16.08
N LEU A 100 -6.07 11.96 -15.72
CA LEU A 100 -5.48 11.26 -14.57
C LEU A 100 -6.05 11.73 -13.24
N GLU A 101 -6.21 13.04 -13.04
CA GLU A 101 -6.74 13.60 -11.78
C GLU A 101 -8.19 13.14 -11.55
N ARG A 102 -9.03 13.21 -12.58
CA ARG A 102 -10.43 12.79 -12.48
C ARG A 102 -10.55 11.28 -12.23
N ALA A 103 -9.77 10.48 -12.95
CA ALA A 103 -9.71 9.04 -12.71
C ALA A 103 -9.26 8.71 -11.29
N ALA A 104 -8.28 9.46 -10.75
CA ALA A 104 -7.76 9.26 -9.42
C ALA A 104 -8.79 9.58 -8.33
N VAL A 105 -9.51 10.69 -8.47
CA VAL A 105 -10.58 11.09 -7.54
C VAL A 105 -11.71 10.05 -7.52
N GLU A 106 -12.15 9.59 -8.69
CA GLU A 106 -13.22 8.59 -8.74
C GLU A 106 -12.77 7.22 -8.21
N LEU A 107 -11.53 6.81 -8.47
CA LEU A 107 -11.00 5.60 -7.83
C LEU A 107 -10.91 5.75 -6.31
N ALA A 108 -10.42 6.89 -5.80
CA ALA A 108 -10.33 7.12 -4.36
C ALA A 108 -11.71 7.07 -3.69
N ARG A 109 -12.73 7.62 -4.36
CA ARG A 109 -14.14 7.50 -3.93
C ARG A 109 -14.62 6.06 -3.90
N ASP A 110 -14.36 5.28 -4.95
CA ASP A 110 -14.74 3.87 -5.03
C ASP A 110 -14.00 3.05 -3.96
N TRP A 111 -12.71 3.31 -3.76
CA TRP A 111 -11.87 2.63 -2.77
C TRP A 111 -12.42 2.84 -1.35
N ARG A 112 -12.82 4.07 -1.00
CA ARG A 112 -13.39 4.40 0.30
C ARG A 112 -14.75 3.73 0.55
N THR A 113 -15.57 3.58 -0.50
CA THR A 113 -16.95 3.10 -0.36
C THR A 113 -17.07 1.57 -0.48
N ASP A 114 -16.20 0.93 -1.26
CA ASP A 114 -16.18 -0.52 -1.44
C ASP A 114 -15.72 -1.21 -0.13
N ARG A 115 -16.60 -2.05 0.42
CA ARG A 115 -16.36 -2.82 1.65
C ARG A 115 -15.11 -3.71 1.55
N ALA A 116 -14.81 -4.22 0.35
CA ALA A 116 -13.65 -5.08 0.14
C ALA A 116 -12.34 -4.28 0.07
N LEU A 117 -12.37 -3.02 -0.41
CA LEU A 117 -11.17 -2.23 -0.65
C LEU A 117 -10.79 -1.32 0.53
N ARG A 118 -11.76 -0.81 1.29
CA ARG A 118 -11.49 0.18 2.36
C ARG A 118 -10.60 -0.31 3.51
N HIS A 119 -10.44 -1.63 3.65
CA HIS A 119 -9.61 -2.25 4.69
C HIS A 119 -8.17 -2.48 4.24
N LEU A 120 -7.84 -2.09 3.02
CA LEU A 120 -6.48 -2.17 2.50
C LEU A 120 -5.62 -1.06 3.13
N GLU A 121 -4.61 -1.46 3.91
CA GLU A 121 -3.59 -0.56 4.47
C GLU A 121 -2.54 -0.14 3.42
N ALA A 122 -2.98 0.09 2.18
CA ALA A 122 -2.10 0.29 1.05
C ALA A 122 -2.20 1.69 0.46
N MET A 123 -1.10 2.14 -0.11
CA MET A 123 -0.98 3.41 -0.83
C MET A 123 -0.59 3.13 -2.28
N MET A 124 -1.09 3.99 -3.18
CA MET A 124 -0.78 3.93 -4.61
C MET A 124 -0.28 5.29 -5.08
N ILE A 125 0.89 5.35 -5.72
CA ILE A 125 1.35 6.53 -6.46
C ILE A 125 1.01 6.32 -7.93
N VAL A 126 0.43 7.33 -8.58
CA VAL A 126 0.15 7.32 -10.01
C VAL A 126 0.68 8.59 -10.64
N ALA A 127 1.20 8.49 -11.86
CA ALA A 127 1.78 9.64 -12.53
C ALA A 127 1.69 9.52 -14.04
N ASP A 128 1.49 10.66 -14.70
CA ASP A 128 1.70 10.85 -16.13
C ASP A 128 2.81 11.90 -16.34
N ARG A 129 2.84 12.58 -17.49
CA ARG A 129 3.84 13.62 -17.79
C ARG A 129 3.63 14.92 -17.00
N GLU A 130 2.40 15.16 -16.55
CA GLU A 130 1.95 16.43 -15.99
C GLU A 130 1.63 16.30 -14.50
N HIS A 131 1.08 15.17 -14.07
CA HIS A 131 0.56 14.96 -12.72
C HIS A 131 1.30 13.83 -12.01
N LEU A 132 1.49 14.00 -10.71
CA LEU A 132 2.00 13.01 -9.77
C LEU A 132 1.07 13.03 -8.56
N LEU A 133 0.39 11.91 -8.30
CA LEU A 133 -0.69 11.82 -7.33
C LEU A 133 -0.46 10.61 -6.40
N LEU A 134 -0.80 10.77 -5.13
CA LEU A 134 -0.89 9.70 -4.15
C LEU A 134 -2.37 9.44 -3.84
N LEU A 135 -2.76 8.16 -3.85
CA LEU A 135 -4.08 7.69 -3.49
C LEU A 135 -4.00 6.71 -2.32
N SER A 136 -5.03 6.75 -1.47
CA SER A 136 -5.14 5.88 -0.29
C SER A 136 -6.56 5.33 -0.11
N GLY A 137 -6.68 4.25 0.69
CA GLY A 137 -7.96 3.64 1.03
C GLY A 137 -8.89 4.51 1.89
N SER A 138 -8.39 5.60 2.48
CA SER A 138 -9.21 6.62 3.15
C SER A 138 -9.99 7.50 2.16
N GLY A 139 -9.71 7.37 0.85
CA GLY A 139 -10.32 8.17 -0.21
C GLY A 139 -9.66 9.52 -0.43
N GLU A 140 -8.41 9.67 0.00
CA GLU A 140 -7.62 10.88 -0.20
C GLU A 140 -6.88 10.82 -1.54
N VAL A 141 -6.75 11.98 -2.18
CA VAL A 141 -5.88 12.22 -3.33
C VAL A 141 -4.96 13.38 -2.96
N VAL A 142 -3.66 13.13 -2.97
CA VAL A 142 -2.64 14.11 -2.56
C VAL A 142 -1.71 14.39 -3.73
N ILE A 143 -1.29 15.64 -3.87
CA ILE A 143 -0.34 16.12 -4.89
C ILE A 143 0.89 16.67 -4.15
N PRO A 144 2.13 16.35 -4.56
CA PRO A 144 3.31 16.86 -3.88
C PRO A 144 3.64 18.27 -4.39
N ASP A 145 3.97 19.18 -3.46
CA ASP A 145 4.38 20.56 -3.81
C ASP A 145 5.72 20.61 -4.55
N ASP A 146 6.61 19.66 -4.26
CA ASP A 146 7.99 19.61 -4.76
C ASP A 146 8.20 18.58 -5.88
N GLY A 147 7.12 17.95 -6.35
CA GLY A 147 7.20 16.92 -7.38
C GLY A 147 7.85 15.61 -6.94
N VAL A 148 8.02 15.35 -5.64
CA VAL A 148 8.62 14.11 -5.11
C VAL A 148 7.64 13.37 -4.20
N MET A 149 7.48 12.07 -4.45
CA MET A 149 6.69 11.18 -3.58
C MET A 149 7.38 9.86 -3.37
N ALA A 150 7.21 9.28 -2.17
CA ALA A 150 7.63 7.92 -1.90
C ALA A 150 6.68 7.21 -0.93
N ILE A 151 6.52 5.90 -1.12
CA ILE A 151 5.71 5.01 -0.27
C ILE A 151 6.45 3.70 -0.01
N GLY A 152 5.95 2.90 0.94
CA GLY A 152 6.52 1.60 1.29
C GLY A 152 7.52 1.67 2.45
N SER A 153 8.20 0.55 2.72
CA SER A 153 9.01 0.37 3.94
C SER A 153 10.15 1.38 4.09
N GLY A 154 10.78 1.81 2.99
CA GLY A 154 11.82 2.83 2.95
C GLY A 154 11.34 4.21 2.50
N GLY A 155 10.04 4.45 2.44
CA GLY A 155 9.44 5.67 1.88
C GLY A 155 10.06 6.97 2.41
N PRO A 156 10.13 7.20 3.73
CA PRO A 156 10.70 8.43 4.29
C PRO A 156 12.17 8.67 3.90
N ALA A 157 12.99 7.60 3.87
CA ALA A 157 14.40 7.71 3.49
C ALA A 157 14.55 8.03 2.00
N ALA A 158 13.78 7.35 1.14
CA ALA A 158 13.76 7.62 -0.30
C ALA A 158 13.28 9.04 -0.61
N LEU A 159 12.23 9.50 0.08
CA LEU A 159 11.71 10.86 -0.05
C LEU A 159 12.76 11.91 0.31
N ALA A 160 13.44 11.75 1.45
CA ALA A 160 14.49 12.68 1.89
C ALA A 160 15.66 12.74 0.89
N ALA A 161 16.14 11.58 0.43
CA ALA A 161 17.24 11.50 -0.53
C ALA A 161 16.85 12.12 -1.89
N ALA A 162 15.67 11.80 -2.41
CA ALA A 162 15.19 12.32 -3.68
C ALA A 162 15.00 13.85 -3.64
N ARG A 163 14.43 14.39 -2.55
CA ARG A 163 14.31 15.84 -2.33
C ARG A 163 15.65 16.54 -2.29
N ALA A 164 16.62 15.99 -1.55
CA ALA A 164 17.96 16.55 -1.49
C ALA A 164 18.63 16.58 -2.87
N LEU A 165 18.49 15.51 -3.65
CA LEU A 165 19.02 15.45 -5.01
C LEU A 165 18.33 16.47 -5.92
N VAL A 166 16.99 16.56 -5.90
CA VAL A 166 16.24 17.53 -6.73
C VAL A 166 16.65 18.96 -6.40
N ALA A 167 16.89 19.29 -5.13
CA ALA A 167 17.28 20.63 -4.70
C ALA A 167 18.73 21.02 -5.04
N HIS A 168 19.62 20.04 -5.27
CA HIS A 168 21.07 20.26 -5.36
C HIS A 168 21.73 19.65 -6.61
N SER A 169 20.95 19.32 -7.65
CA SER A 169 21.45 18.84 -8.95
C SER A 169 20.91 19.63 -10.11
#